data_AF-A0AAU6VLQ4-F1
#
_entry.id   AF-A0AAU6VLQ4-F1
#
_cell.length_a   1.000
_cell.length_b   1.000
_cell.length_c   1.000
_cell.angle_alpha   90.00
_cell.angle_beta   90.00
_cell.angle_gamma   90.00
#
_symmetry.space_group_name_H-M   'P 1'
#
loop_
_entity.id
_entity.type
_entity.pdbx_description
1 polymer ?
#
loop_
_entity_poly.entity_id
_entity_poly.type
_entity_poly.pdbx_seq_one_letter_code
_entity_poly.pdbx_strand_id
1 'polypeptide(L)'
;MIKQKHVGSLTAILGLWLLVVGQVLALSPEEKAAAIIQASPVVQKIKQNFKPEYGKLSFFVNGLTGELGDLPSERRERQNDHLVPSIEGRNEHFGGSGSLSRIAVLLDQHGKAVNVVSEKNTTIPPEFLSAIVDARYVHLRRSMFINDKMDLSQFYQLERLSISAVDNVKHIILPQSGRLNKLLISGEEIRLISNLEKQVNLDVLISYVINSSSFNGINKIKSLKFLSIDLSSLNIDVGSLKNLEKLRLKNPGYKNIATVHNLDKLRELNIDGMKDSRFNGLALPKSLEKISIYDVKKGSLPKISNLPKLKRIAFRSIEDNVLENVTDLPNLKEIFGATSNLPTLDGIDKLPSLVKVDFRNNGTVDISAVASLSNLEGLFVSENDLDNISVIAEMPWLKAVDVSFNRLMSLPKLKPGNNLRRIDFSYNPIEAISPEVLASYSSVRKRAYNTPFYQSLTHEQRRAF
;
A
#
# COMPACT_ATOMS: atom_id res chain seq x y z
N MET A 1 63.90 15.01 -32.71
CA MET A 1 63.72 16.41 -32.25
C MET A 1 62.30 16.85 -32.61
N ILE A 2 61.62 17.42 -31.63
CA ILE A 2 60.22 17.89 -31.58
C ILE A 2 59.82 18.81 -32.77
N LYS A 3 58.60 18.68 -33.35
CA LYS A 3 57.42 19.60 -33.19
C LYS A 3 56.35 19.53 -34.33
N GLN A 4 55.09 19.30 -33.90
CA GLN A 4 53.79 19.88 -34.31
C GLN A 4 53.49 20.31 -35.77
N LYS A 5 52.36 19.80 -36.31
CA LYS A 5 51.09 20.56 -36.37
C LYS A 5 49.87 19.67 -36.65
N HIS A 6 48.95 19.63 -35.67
CA HIS A 6 47.53 19.33 -35.86
C HIS A 6 46.84 20.49 -36.59
N VAL A 7 45.76 20.16 -37.32
CA VAL A 7 44.40 20.73 -37.22
C VAL A 7 43.70 20.46 -38.56
N GLY A 8 42.60 19.70 -38.51
CA GLY A 8 41.62 19.64 -39.60
C GLY A 8 41.33 18.25 -40.17
N SER A 9 40.69 17.34 -39.41
CA SER A 9 40.02 16.18 -40.03
C SER A 9 38.93 15.49 -39.20
N LEU A 10 38.43 16.09 -38.10
CA LEU A 10 37.37 15.47 -37.28
C LEU A 10 35.99 16.14 -37.40
N THR A 11 35.89 17.30 -38.06
CA THR A 11 34.62 17.95 -38.39
C THR A 11 34.08 17.59 -39.78
N ALA A 12 34.85 16.86 -40.60
CA ALA A 12 34.45 16.49 -41.96
C ALA A 12 33.73 15.12 -42.06
N ILE A 13 33.69 14.32 -41.00
CA ILE A 13 33.08 12.97 -41.02
C ILE A 13 31.62 12.98 -40.56
N LEU A 14 31.17 14.00 -39.81
CA LEU A 14 29.77 14.16 -39.41
C LEU A 14 28.92 14.91 -40.45
N GLY A 15 29.55 15.74 -41.30
CA GLY A 15 28.84 16.53 -42.31
C GLY A 15 28.55 15.80 -43.63
N LEU A 16 29.24 14.69 -43.92
CA LEU A 16 29.13 13.99 -45.21
C LEU A 16 28.23 12.75 -45.20
N TRP A 17 27.67 12.35 -44.06
CA TRP A 17 26.69 11.26 -43.98
C TRP A 17 25.24 11.71 -44.19
N LEU A 18 25.00 13.01 -44.40
CA LEU A 18 23.65 13.57 -44.57
C LEU A 18 23.24 13.85 -46.02
N LEU A 19 24.10 13.62 -47.02
CA LEU A 19 23.83 14.07 -48.40
C LEU A 19 23.99 13.02 -49.51
N VAL A 20 24.29 11.76 -49.20
CA VAL A 20 24.23 10.68 -50.19
C VAL A 20 23.56 9.46 -49.57
N VAL A 21 22.22 9.44 -49.62
CA VAL A 21 21.32 8.35 -50.02
C VAL A 21 19.91 8.79 -49.64
N GLY A 22 19.32 9.58 -50.54
CA GLY A 22 17.88 9.77 -50.64
C GLY A 22 17.20 8.51 -51.19
N GLN A 23 17.43 7.37 -50.54
CA GLN A 23 16.56 6.19 -50.55
C GLN A 23 16.36 5.81 -49.09
N VAL A 24 15.31 6.39 -48.52
CA VAL A 24 14.93 6.33 -47.12
C VAL A 24 14.50 4.90 -46.77
N LEU A 25 15.45 4.05 -46.37
CA LEU A 25 15.12 3.06 -45.34
C LEU A 25 15.09 3.85 -44.03
N ALA A 26 13.91 4.29 -43.64
CA ALA A 26 13.72 4.84 -42.31
C ALA A 26 14.19 3.76 -41.32
N LEU A 27 15.30 4.01 -40.61
CA LEU A 27 15.84 3.09 -39.61
C LEU A 27 14.70 2.53 -38.75
N SER A 28 14.71 1.22 -38.53
CA SER A 28 13.78 0.57 -37.62
C SER A 28 13.87 1.20 -36.22
N PRO A 29 12.81 1.13 -35.40
CA PRO A 29 12.88 1.62 -34.02
C PRO A 29 14.07 1.06 -33.24
N GLU A 30 14.48 -0.18 -33.49
CA GLU A 30 15.61 -0.87 -32.88
C GLU A 30 16.94 -0.28 -33.29
N GLU A 31 17.14 -0.04 -34.59
CA GLU A 31 18.38 0.57 -35.10
C GLU A 31 18.52 2.00 -34.59
N LYS A 32 17.42 2.76 -34.55
CA LYS A 32 17.39 4.10 -33.93
C LYS A 32 17.76 4.05 -32.46
N ALA A 33 17.14 3.13 -31.71
CA ALA A 33 17.43 2.97 -30.29
C ALA A 33 18.88 2.53 -30.04
N ALA A 34 19.42 1.62 -30.85
CA ALA A 34 20.81 1.18 -30.76
C ALA A 34 21.79 2.34 -30.98
N ALA A 35 21.53 3.18 -31.99
CA ALA A 35 22.32 4.39 -32.25
C ALA A 35 22.28 5.38 -31.07
N ILE A 36 21.08 5.63 -30.50
CA ILE A 36 20.92 6.49 -29.32
C ILE A 36 21.65 5.92 -28.10
N ILE A 37 21.50 4.62 -27.84
CA ILE A 37 22.17 3.93 -26.72
C ILE A 37 23.70 4.00 -26.89
N GLN A 38 24.21 3.83 -28.11
CA GLN A 38 25.65 3.89 -28.37
C GLN A 38 26.21 5.32 -28.22
N ALA A 39 25.45 6.33 -28.65
CA ALA A 39 25.84 7.73 -28.56
C ALA A 39 25.63 8.35 -27.17
N SER A 40 24.81 7.74 -26.32
CA SER A 40 24.45 8.27 -25.00
C SER A 40 25.66 8.35 -24.06
N PRO A 41 26.01 9.56 -23.56
CA PRO A 41 27.04 9.71 -22.53
C PRO A 41 26.69 9.00 -21.23
N VAL A 42 25.40 8.88 -20.91
CA VAL A 42 24.90 8.13 -19.75
C VAL A 42 25.27 6.66 -19.88
N VAL A 43 24.97 6.05 -21.03
CA VAL A 43 25.27 4.63 -21.29
C VAL A 43 26.77 4.37 -21.24
N GLN A 44 27.57 5.24 -21.87
CA GLN A 44 29.02 5.12 -21.90
C GLN A 44 29.60 5.16 -20.47
N LYS A 45 29.19 6.14 -19.66
CA LYS A 45 29.64 6.30 -18.27
C LYS A 45 29.25 5.13 -17.38
N ILE A 46 28.05 4.58 -17.56
CA ILE A 46 27.62 3.37 -16.83
C ILE A 46 28.48 2.19 -17.26
N LYS A 47 28.53 1.87 -18.56
CA LYS A 47 29.23 0.68 -19.07
C LYS A 47 30.73 0.68 -18.73
N GLN A 48 31.37 1.84 -18.69
CA GLN A 48 32.79 1.96 -18.35
C GLN A 48 33.12 1.43 -16.93
N ASN A 49 32.19 1.57 -15.98
CA ASN A 49 32.42 1.27 -14.56
C ASN A 49 31.57 0.09 -14.06
N PHE A 50 30.71 -0.48 -14.91
CA PHE A 50 29.78 -1.53 -14.53
C PHE A 50 30.41 -2.91 -14.71
N LYS A 51 30.43 -3.70 -13.64
CA LYS A 51 30.99 -5.05 -13.65
C LYS A 51 29.90 -6.12 -13.75
N PRO A 52 30.16 -7.29 -14.37
CA PRO A 52 29.15 -8.34 -14.53
C PRO A 52 28.54 -8.81 -13.20
N GLU A 53 29.31 -8.82 -12.11
CA GLU A 53 28.85 -9.20 -10.77
C GLU A 53 27.85 -8.21 -10.15
N TYR A 54 27.67 -7.03 -10.74
CA TYR A 54 26.68 -6.04 -10.27
C TYR A 54 25.26 -6.36 -10.74
N GLY A 55 25.10 -7.31 -11.66
CA GLY A 55 23.81 -7.74 -12.21
C GLY A 55 23.74 -7.55 -13.72
N LYS A 56 22.59 -7.85 -14.32
CA LYS A 56 22.37 -7.64 -15.77
C LYS A 56 21.88 -6.21 -16.03
N LEU A 57 22.52 -5.52 -16.96
CA LEU A 57 22.17 -4.16 -17.33
C LEU A 57 21.43 -4.13 -18.67
N SER A 58 20.24 -3.53 -18.68
CA SER A 58 19.40 -3.34 -19.86
C SER A 58 19.15 -1.85 -20.12
N PHE A 59 19.21 -1.45 -21.39
CA PHE A 59 18.91 -0.09 -21.83
C PHE A 59 17.76 -0.09 -22.82
N PHE A 60 16.83 0.83 -22.65
CA PHE A 60 15.67 1.03 -23.52
C PHE A 60 15.61 2.50 -23.94
N VAL A 61 14.99 2.79 -25.08
CA VAL A 61 14.71 4.17 -25.52
C VAL A 61 13.21 4.36 -25.63
N ASN A 62 12.72 5.39 -24.96
CA ASN A 62 11.29 5.70 -24.83
C ASN A 62 10.62 5.90 -26.20
N GLY A 63 9.55 5.15 -26.46
CA GLY A 63 8.82 5.18 -27.73
C GLY A 63 9.51 4.46 -28.88
N LEU A 64 10.60 3.72 -28.64
CA LEU A 64 11.30 2.90 -29.64
C LEU A 64 11.41 1.44 -29.21
N THR A 65 12.15 1.18 -28.14
CA THR A 65 12.42 -0.18 -27.63
C THR A 65 11.84 -0.44 -26.24
N GLY A 66 11.42 0.62 -25.55
CA GLY A 66 10.60 0.51 -24.35
C GLY A 66 9.80 1.78 -24.13
N GLU A 67 8.93 1.74 -23.12
CA GLU A 67 8.03 2.81 -22.75
C GLU A 67 7.95 2.95 -21.23
N LEU A 68 7.57 4.15 -20.78
CA LEU A 68 7.14 4.35 -19.40
C LEU A 68 5.80 3.64 -19.21
N GLY A 69 5.75 2.69 -18.28
CA GLY A 69 4.48 2.14 -17.83
C GLY A 69 3.64 3.20 -17.11
N ASP A 70 2.37 2.87 -16.88
CA ASP A 70 1.46 3.76 -16.18
C ASP A 70 1.99 4.20 -14.81
N LEU A 71 1.75 5.46 -14.46
CA LEU A 71 1.96 5.92 -13.10
C LEU A 71 1.05 5.12 -12.16
N PRO A 72 1.58 4.56 -11.05
CA PRO A 72 0.76 3.84 -10.10
C PRO A 72 -0.44 4.69 -9.66
N SER A 73 -1.64 4.11 -9.73
CA SER A 73 -2.85 4.79 -9.26
C SER A 73 -2.68 5.24 -7.80
N GLU A 74 -3.33 6.35 -7.41
CA GLU A 74 -3.30 6.81 -6.01
C GLU A 74 -3.66 5.69 -5.02
N ARG A 75 -4.57 4.78 -5.41
CA ARG A 75 -4.96 3.64 -4.57
C ARG A 75 -3.78 2.70 -4.30
N ARG A 76 -2.99 2.37 -5.33
CA ARG A 76 -1.81 1.48 -5.21
C ARG A 76 -0.67 2.14 -4.45
N GLU A 77 -0.41 3.42 -4.72
CA GLU A 77 0.60 4.19 -3.97
C GLU A 77 0.26 4.24 -2.48
N ARG A 78 -1.03 4.41 -2.18
CA ARG A 78 -1.56 4.31 -0.82
C ARG A 78 -1.61 2.88 -0.30
N GLN A 79 -1.23 1.82 -0.98
CA GLN A 79 -1.17 0.46 -0.40
C GLN A 79 0.25 -0.01 -0.13
N ASN A 80 1.24 0.88 -0.31
CA ASN A 80 2.67 0.68 -0.05
C ASN A 80 3.46 -0.04 -1.16
N ASP A 81 2.86 -0.28 -2.34
CA ASP A 81 3.47 -1.22 -3.29
C ASP A 81 4.38 -0.55 -4.33
N HIS A 82 3.97 0.55 -4.96
CA HIS A 82 4.77 1.19 -6.02
C HIS A 82 4.47 2.70 -6.14
N LEU A 83 5.50 3.55 -6.08
CA LEU A 83 5.40 4.99 -6.37
C LEU A 83 5.90 5.34 -7.78
N VAL A 84 6.83 4.55 -8.29
CA VAL A 84 7.55 4.79 -9.55
C VAL A 84 6.91 3.94 -10.65
N PRO A 85 6.76 4.48 -11.88
CA PRO A 85 6.28 3.70 -13.02
C PRO A 85 7.24 2.57 -13.38
N SER A 86 6.71 1.50 -13.96
CA SER A 86 7.53 0.45 -14.56
C SER A 86 8.19 0.92 -15.86
N ILE A 87 9.13 0.11 -16.36
CA ILE A 87 9.61 0.17 -17.73
C ILE A 87 9.03 -1.04 -18.48
N GLU A 88 8.39 -0.78 -19.61
CA GLU A 88 7.80 -1.80 -20.47
C GLU A 88 8.64 -1.91 -21.75
N GLY A 89 9.36 -3.02 -21.90
CA GLY A 89 10.03 -3.40 -23.14
C GLY A 89 9.18 -4.39 -23.93
N ARG A 90 9.55 -4.66 -25.18
CA ARG A 90 8.74 -5.48 -26.12
C ARG A 90 8.24 -6.83 -25.59
N ASN A 91 8.95 -7.46 -24.67
CA ASN A 91 8.53 -8.69 -23.96
C ASN A 91 9.03 -8.71 -22.50
N GLU A 92 9.43 -7.56 -21.96
CA GLU A 92 10.02 -7.48 -20.62
C GLU A 92 9.31 -6.40 -19.81
N HIS A 93 8.95 -6.71 -18.58
CA HIS A 93 8.41 -5.75 -17.63
C HIS A 93 9.40 -5.56 -16.47
N PHE A 94 9.68 -4.30 -16.14
CA PHE A 94 10.51 -3.93 -15.01
C PHE A 94 9.73 -3.00 -14.08
N GLY A 95 9.06 -3.57 -13.08
CA GLY A 95 8.36 -2.84 -12.02
C GLY A 95 9.00 -2.99 -10.65
N GLY A 96 10.22 -3.55 -10.58
CA GLY A 96 10.88 -3.93 -9.34
C GLY A 96 10.37 -5.23 -8.72
N SER A 97 9.32 -5.85 -9.28
CA SER A 97 8.78 -7.13 -8.78
C SER A 97 9.56 -8.37 -9.23
N GLY A 98 10.45 -8.24 -10.22
CA GLY A 98 11.21 -9.35 -10.78
C GLY A 98 12.16 -10.05 -9.80
N SER A 99 12.40 -11.34 -10.06
CA SER A 99 13.29 -12.20 -9.26
C SER A 99 14.74 -12.21 -9.75
N LEU A 100 15.00 -11.61 -10.91
CA LEU A 100 16.32 -11.58 -11.54
C LEU A 100 17.15 -10.41 -11.04
N SER A 101 18.48 -10.57 -11.04
CA SER A 101 19.41 -9.46 -10.78
C SER A 101 19.56 -8.61 -12.04
N ARG A 102 18.69 -7.60 -12.17
CA ARG A 102 18.61 -6.73 -13.35
C ARG A 102 18.50 -5.26 -12.95
N ILE A 103 19.15 -4.42 -13.75
CA ILE A 103 18.99 -2.96 -13.74
C ILE A 103 18.54 -2.55 -15.13
N ALA A 104 17.41 -1.86 -15.22
CA ALA A 104 16.89 -1.29 -16.45
C ALA A 104 16.96 0.24 -16.40
N VAL A 105 17.46 0.83 -17.48
CA VAL A 105 17.50 2.28 -17.68
C VAL A 105 16.72 2.63 -18.94
N LEU A 106 15.65 3.40 -18.79
CA LEU A 106 14.91 3.97 -19.89
C LEU A 106 15.47 5.35 -20.22
N LEU A 107 15.91 5.52 -21.46
CA LEU A 107 16.44 6.77 -21.99
C LEU A 107 15.36 7.54 -22.76
N ASP A 108 15.47 8.86 -22.82
CA ASP A 108 14.77 9.65 -23.81
C ASP A 108 15.43 9.55 -25.20
N GLN A 109 14.84 10.19 -26.21
CA GLN A 109 15.36 10.18 -27.58
C GLN A 109 16.68 10.96 -27.73
N HIS A 110 17.10 11.71 -26.72
CA HIS A 110 18.39 12.40 -26.66
C HIS A 110 19.44 11.60 -25.87
N GLY A 111 19.10 10.40 -25.41
CA GLY A 111 20.01 9.52 -24.68
C GLY A 111 20.21 9.88 -23.20
N LYS A 112 19.33 10.70 -22.60
CA LYS A 112 19.36 10.97 -21.15
C LYS A 112 18.51 9.96 -20.39
N ALA A 113 18.89 9.61 -19.17
CA ALA A 113 18.10 8.73 -18.33
C ALA A 113 16.79 9.41 -17.88
N VAL A 114 15.67 8.69 -17.98
CA VAL A 114 14.34 9.15 -17.55
C VAL A 114 13.81 8.31 -16.40
N ASN A 115 13.85 6.99 -16.53
CA ASN A 115 13.41 6.03 -15.50
C ASN A 115 14.50 4.98 -15.26
N VAL A 116 14.70 4.64 -13.99
CA VAL A 116 15.64 3.61 -13.59
C VAL A 116 14.95 2.67 -12.62
N VAL A 117 15.00 1.37 -12.94
CA VAL A 117 14.43 0.31 -12.11
C VAL A 117 15.51 -0.73 -11.85
N SER A 118 15.86 -0.96 -10.59
CA SER A 118 16.60 -2.15 -10.19
C SER A 118 15.66 -3.19 -9.58
N GLU A 119 15.99 -4.45 -9.86
CA GLU A 119 15.38 -5.63 -9.27
C GLU A 119 16.32 -6.25 -8.23
N LYS A 120 16.01 -7.47 -7.79
CA LYS A 120 16.63 -8.09 -6.63
C LYS A 120 18.11 -8.41 -6.82
N ASN A 121 18.93 -8.20 -5.79
CA ASN A 121 20.34 -8.59 -5.71
C ASN A 121 21.24 -7.92 -6.76
N THR A 122 21.02 -6.64 -7.05
CA THR A 122 21.90 -5.82 -7.90
C THR A 122 22.85 -4.98 -7.07
N THR A 123 24.04 -4.68 -7.57
CA THR A 123 24.98 -3.75 -6.93
C THR A 123 24.98 -2.41 -7.65
N ILE A 124 24.83 -1.32 -6.91
CA ILE A 124 24.81 0.04 -7.44
C ILE A 124 26.12 0.75 -7.06
N PRO A 125 27.05 0.94 -8.02
CA PRO A 125 28.26 1.71 -7.78
C PRO A 125 27.96 3.23 -7.78
N PRO A 126 28.78 4.06 -7.11
CA PRO A 126 28.59 5.52 -7.09
C PRO A 126 28.57 6.16 -8.49
N GLU A 127 29.38 5.63 -9.41
CA GLU A 127 29.48 6.09 -10.79
C GLU A 127 28.16 5.93 -11.53
N PHE A 128 27.38 4.90 -11.21
CA PHE A 128 26.05 4.69 -11.79
C PHE A 128 25.10 5.84 -11.42
N LEU A 129 25.01 6.20 -10.14
CA LEU A 129 24.17 7.32 -9.69
C LEU A 129 24.59 8.64 -10.37
N SER A 130 25.90 8.86 -10.47
CA SER A 130 26.45 10.06 -11.13
C SER A 130 26.19 10.12 -12.65
N ALA A 131 25.77 9.01 -13.28
CA ALA A 131 25.43 8.96 -14.70
C ALA A 131 23.95 9.25 -14.96
N ILE A 132 23.08 9.02 -13.98
CA ILE A 132 21.62 9.10 -14.14
C ILE A 132 21.00 10.32 -13.44
N VAL A 133 21.78 11.39 -13.21
CA VAL A 133 21.34 12.58 -12.45
C VAL A 133 20.11 13.29 -13.04
N ASP A 134 19.85 13.11 -14.33
CA ASP A 134 18.68 13.65 -15.03
C ASP A 134 17.41 12.79 -14.87
N ALA A 135 17.50 11.63 -14.21
CA ALA A 135 16.38 10.72 -14.05
C ALA A 135 15.22 11.37 -13.28
N ARG A 136 14.00 11.18 -13.82
CA ARG A 136 12.75 11.65 -13.22
C ARG A 136 12.17 10.65 -12.23
N TYR A 137 12.40 9.36 -12.48
CA TYR A 137 11.91 8.28 -11.65
C TYR A 137 13.03 7.28 -11.35
N VAL A 138 13.17 6.93 -10.07
CA VAL A 138 14.20 5.99 -9.62
C VAL A 138 13.57 5.02 -8.62
N HIS A 139 13.54 3.74 -9.00
CA HIS A 139 13.14 2.63 -8.14
C HIS A 139 14.33 1.70 -7.91
N LEU A 140 14.81 1.64 -6.67
CA LEU A 140 15.90 0.78 -6.24
C LEU A 140 15.36 -0.21 -5.20
N ARG A 141 15.37 -1.50 -5.52
CA ARG A 141 14.81 -2.54 -4.65
C ARG A 141 15.82 -3.66 -4.41
N ARG A 142 16.05 -4.01 -3.15
CA ARG A 142 16.94 -5.12 -2.78
C ARG A 142 18.30 -5.01 -3.47
N SER A 143 18.80 -3.79 -3.51
CA SER A 143 20.08 -3.45 -4.12
C SER A 143 21.12 -3.20 -3.04
N MET A 144 22.33 -3.70 -3.29
CA MET A 144 23.52 -3.44 -2.49
C MET A 144 24.20 -2.18 -3.00
N PHE A 145 24.65 -1.32 -2.11
CA PHE A 145 25.46 -0.16 -2.47
C PHE A 145 26.91 -0.39 -2.04
N ILE A 146 27.84 0.02 -2.90
CA ILE A 146 29.28 -0.08 -2.59
C ILE A 146 29.64 0.93 -1.49
N ASN A 147 29.07 2.13 -1.57
CA ASN A 147 29.26 3.16 -0.57
C ASN A 147 28.10 3.16 0.42
N ASP A 148 28.42 3.48 1.67
CA ASP A 148 27.40 3.69 2.70
C ASP A 148 26.61 5.00 2.51
N LYS A 149 27.10 5.87 1.62
CA LYS A 149 26.49 7.12 1.22
C LYS A 149 25.88 7.03 -0.18
N MET A 150 24.58 7.28 -0.27
CA MET A 150 23.86 7.49 -1.52
C MET A 150 23.65 8.99 -1.73
N ASP A 151 24.37 9.56 -2.70
CA ASP A 151 24.31 11.00 -3.00
C ASP A 151 23.39 11.28 -4.19
N LEU A 152 22.22 11.87 -3.91
CA LEU A 152 21.24 12.31 -4.91
C LEU A 152 21.13 13.85 -4.95
N SER A 153 22.12 14.57 -4.42
CA SER A 153 22.06 16.04 -4.26
C SER A 153 21.85 16.79 -5.58
N GLN A 154 22.29 16.22 -6.71
CA GLN A 154 22.20 16.79 -8.05
C GLN A 154 20.98 16.33 -8.87
N PHE A 155 20.08 15.52 -8.29
CA PHE A 155 18.91 14.97 -8.98
C PHE A 155 17.75 15.97 -9.04
N TYR A 156 17.95 17.12 -9.71
CA TYR A 156 16.98 18.22 -9.72
C TYR A 156 15.67 17.90 -10.45
N GLN A 157 15.68 16.94 -11.37
CA GLN A 157 14.49 16.51 -12.13
C GLN A 157 13.74 15.35 -11.48
N LEU A 158 14.25 14.80 -10.37
CA LEU A 158 13.65 13.64 -9.72
C LEU A 158 12.28 14.01 -9.16
N GLU A 159 11.25 13.30 -9.62
CA GLU A 159 9.86 13.48 -9.21
C GLU A 159 9.45 12.40 -8.21
N ARG A 160 9.90 11.15 -8.44
CA ARG A 160 9.54 10.01 -7.60
C ARG A 160 10.74 9.12 -7.32
N LEU A 161 10.96 8.86 -6.04
CA LEU A 161 12.06 8.03 -5.56
C LEU A 161 11.50 6.92 -4.66
N SER A 162 11.91 5.70 -4.95
CA SER A 162 11.56 4.52 -4.17
C SER A 162 12.82 3.72 -3.90
N ILE A 163 13.27 3.71 -2.65
CA ILE A 163 14.41 2.96 -2.16
C ILE A 163 13.87 1.92 -1.18
N SER A 164 14.00 0.64 -1.47
CA SER A 164 13.35 -0.41 -0.68
C SER A 164 14.26 -1.60 -0.42
N ALA A 165 14.41 -1.96 0.87
CA ALA A 165 15.24 -3.06 1.33
C ALA A 165 16.67 -2.99 0.76
N VAL A 166 17.30 -1.82 0.86
CA VAL A 166 18.69 -1.62 0.40
C VAL A 166 19.69 -1.96 1.49
N ASP A 167 20.80 -2.55 1.08
CA ASP A 167 21.88 -2.96 1.98
C ASP A 167 23.06 -1.96 1.91
N ASN A 168 23.82 -1.88 3.00
CA ASN A 168 24.98 -1.00 3.22
C ASN A 168 24.70 0.52 3.24
N VAL A 169 23.56 1.02 2.76
CA VAL A 169 23.26 2.46 2.76
C VAL A 169 22.91 2.95 4.17
N LYS A 170 23.77 3.81 4.72
CA LYS A 170 23.60 4.46 6.02
C LYS A 170 23.18 5.92 5.91
N HIS A 171 23.57 6.59 4.82
CA HIS A 171 23.30 8.00 4.59
C HIS A 171 22.72 8.22 3.19
N ILE A 172 21.52 8.77 3.12
CA ILE A 172 20.91 9.26 1.88
C ILE A 172 21.00 10.78 1.86
N ILE A 173 21.51 11.37 0.78
CA ILE A 173 21.42 12.81 0.53
C ILE A 173 20.38 13.04 -0.56
N LEU A 174 19.22 13.58 -0.20
CA LEU A 174 18.17 13.94 -1.15
C LEU A 174 18.57 15.17 -1.97
N PRO A 175 17.88 15.46 -3.10
CA PRO A 175 18.15 16.63 -3.93
C PRO A 175 18.20 17.93 -3.13
N GLN A 176 19.13 18.83 -3.48
CA GLN A 176 19.24 20.15 -2.80
C GLN A 176 18.04 21.06 -3.11
N SER A 177 17.40 20.83 -4.25
CA SER A 177 16.18 21.47 -4.73
C SER A 177 15.56 20.54 -5.79
N GLY A 178 14.32 20.82 -6.23
CA GLY A 178 13.75 20.13 -7.37
C GLY A 178 12.27 19.76 -7.23
N ARG A 179 11.91 18.67 -7.88
CA ARG A 179 10.52 18.28 -8.16
C ARG A 179 10.03 17.09 -7.34
N LEU A 180 10.81 16.62 -6.38
CA LEU A 180 10.51 15.39 -5.65
C LEU A 180 9.18 15.54 -4.92
N ASN A 181 8.20 14.76 -5.37
CA ASN A 181 6.82 14.82 -4.89
C ASN A 181 6.38 13.52 -4.21
N LYS A 182 7.04 12.39 -4.48
CA LYS A 182 6.77 11.12 -3.78
C LYS A 182 8.06 10.42 -3.41
N LEU A 183 8.16 10.05 -2.14
CA LEU A 183 9.33 9.40 -1.56
C LEU A 183 8.92 8.16 -0.78
N LEU A 184 9.49 7.01 -1.15
CA LEU A 184 9.48 5.80 -0.34
C LEU A 184 10.91 5.42 0.03
N ILE A 185 11.17 5.25 1.32
CA ILE A 185 12.49 4.81 1.82
C ILE A 185 12.29 3.68 2.83
N SER A 186 12.99 2.58 2.61
CA SER A 186 13.11 1.46 3.54
C SER A 186 14.52 0.89 3.47
N GLY A 187 15.17 0.77 4.62
CA GLY A 187 16.47 0.15 4.78
C GLY A 187 16.83 0.12 6.27
N GLU A 188 17.25 -1.04 6.76
CA GLU A 188 17.47 -1.27 8.19
C GLU A 188 18.69 -0.52 8.71
N GLU A 189 19.67 -0.26 7.85
CA GLU A 189 20.92 0.43 8.20
C GLU A 189 20.88 1.95 8.03
N ILE A 190 19.78 2.52 7.49
CA ILE A 190 19.70 3.96 7.21
C ILE A 190 19.63 4.74 8.53
N ARG A 191 20.62 5.60 8.75
CA ARG A 191 20.75 6.44 9.96
C ARG A 191 20.50 7.91 9.67
N LEU A 192 20.79 8.38 8.46
CA LEU A 192 20.69 9.78 8.08
C LEU A 192 20.09 9.96 6.68
N ILE A 193 19.22 10.96 6.54
CA ILE A 193 18.57 11.41 5.32
C ILE A 193 18.71 12.94 5.30
N SER A 194 19.69 13.45 4.57
CA SER A 194 19.91 14.89 4.45
C SER A 194 18.97 15.51 3.43
N ASN A 195 18.67 16.81 3.62
CA ASN A 195 17.83 17.64 2.77
C ASN A 195 16.34 17.27 2.74
N LEU A 196 15.83 16.43 3.64
CA LEU A 196 14.40 16.09 3.66
C LEU A 196 13.53 17.35 3.79
N GLU A 197 13.95 18.29 4.63
CA GLU A 197 13.28 19.57 4.86
C GLU A 197 13.28 20.51 3.65
N LYS A 198 14.13 20.25 2.64
CA LYS A 198 14.20 21.03 1.39
C LYS A 198 13.21 20.56 0.33
N GLN A 199 12.55 19.42 0.55
CA GLN A 199 11.62 18.83 -0.43
C GLN A 199 10.25 19.50 -0.36
N VAL A 200 10.19 20.78 -0.75
CA VAL A 200 8.99 21.64 -0.61
C VAL A 200 7.77 21.15 -1.40
N ASN A 201 7.98 20.27 -2.39
CA ASN A 201 6.93 19.70 -3.24
C ASN A 201 6.48 18.29 -2.81
N LEU A 202 7.02 17.77 -1.69
CA LEU A 202 6.78 16.40 -1.25
C LEU A 202 5.34 16.22 -0.73
N ASP A 203 4.53 15.53 -1.52
CA ASP A 203 3.11 15.22 -1.24
C ASP A 203 2.97 13.89 -0.48
N VAL A 204 3.80 12.90 -0.85
CA VAL A 204 3.79 11.55 -0.25
C VAL A 204 5.14 11.19 0.33
N LEU A 205 5.15 10.83 1.62
CA LEU A 205 6.31 10.26 2.31
C LEU A 205 5.94 8.93 2.96
N ILE A 206 6.58 7.86 2.52
CA ILE A 206 6.50 6.53 3.12
C ILE A 206 7.88 6.16 3.62
N SER A 207 8.03 5.98 4.92
CA SER A 207 9.30 5.60 5.55
C SER A 207 9.12 4.46 6.53
N TYR A 208 9.98 3.45 6.41
CA TYR A 208 10.15 2.40 7.42
C TYR A 208 11.47 2.54 8.18
N VAL A 209 12.15 3.67 8.01
CA VAL A 209 13.39 3.99 8.72
C VAL A 209 13.05 4.45 10.13
N ILE A 210 13.46 3.66 11.13
CA ILE A 210 13.17 3.94 12.54
C ILE A 210 14.23 4.84 13.19
N ASN A 211 15.52 4.66 12.88
CA ASN A 211 16.61 5.25 13.67
C ASN A 211 17.22 6.52 13.05
N SER A 212 16.40 7.41 12.51
CA SER A 212 16.89 8.61 11.83
C SER A 212 16.37 9.92 12.41
N SER A 213 17.29 10.75 12.93
CA SER A 213 17.01 12.13 13.37
C SER A 213 16.57 13.06 12.23
N SER A 214 16.69 12.60 10.99
CA SER A 214 16.36 13.34 9.77
C SER A 214 14.92 13.83 9.70
N PHE A 215 14.00 13.16 10.39
CA PHE A 215 12.60 13.52 10.36
C PHE A 215 12.26 14.72 11.27
N ASN A 216 13.21 15.22 12.08
CA ASN A 216 12.98 16.38 12.95
C ASN A 216 12.60 17.66 12.16
N GLY A 217 12.96 17.76 10.87
CA GLY A 217 12.61 18.87 9.99
C GLY A 217 11.34 18.66 9.14
N ILE A 218 10.62 17.55 9.32
CA ILE A 218 9.47 17.18 8.48
C ILE A 218 8.35 18.22 8.50
N ASN A 219 8.20 18.95 9.61
CA ASN A 219 7.21 20.02 9.77
C ASN A 219 7.41 21.21 8.81
N LYS A 220 8.59 21.36 8.20
CA LYS A 220 8.85 22.36 7.15
C LYS A 220 8.22 21.99 5.80
N ILE A 221 7.87 20.71 5.61
CA ILE A 221 7.26 20.19 4.38
C ILE A 221 5.76 20.43 4.41
N LYS A 222 5.36 21.66 4.05
CA LYS A 222 3.95 22.08 4.11
C LYS A 222 3.06 21.39 3.06
N SER A 223 3.62 20.78 2.02
CA SER A 223 2.88 20.14 0.93
C SER A 223 2.39 18.73 1.22
N LEU A 224 2.85 18.11 2.32
CA LEU A 224 2.62 16.70 2.61
C LEU A 224 1.13 16.40 2.86
N LYS A 225 0.54 15.50 2.07
CA LYS A 225 -0.84 15.01 2.25
C LYS A 225 -0.91 13.56 2.70
N PHE A 226 0.11 12.76 2.43
CA PHE A 226 0.20 11.38 2.91
C PHE A 226 1.53 11.11 3.59
N LEU A 227 1.45 10.77 4.87
CA LEU A 227 2.58 10.29 5.67
C LEU A 227 2.32 8.85 6.14
N SER A 228 3.27 7.96 5.88
CA SER A 228 3.37 6.64 6.49
C SER A 228 4.73 6.51 7.15
N ILE A 229 4.78 6.36 8.46
CA ILE A 229 6.04 6.37 9.21
C ILE A 229 6.00 5.44 10.43
N ASP A 230 7.13 4.81 10.72
CA ASP A 230 7.36 4.09 11.98
C ASP A 230 8.01 5.05 12.98
N LEU A 231 7.35 5.23 14.13
CA LEU A 231 7.70 6.19 15.17
C LEU A 231 8.35 5.55 16.40
N SER A 232 8.74 4.27 16.32
CA SER A 232 9.31 3.50 17.44
C SER A 232 10.41 4.25 18.22
N SER A 233 11.24 5.04 17.54
CA SER A 233 12.30 5.86 18.13
C SER A 233 12.27 7.33 17.70
N LEU A 234 11.18 7.78 17.06
CA LEU A 234 11.04 9.14 16.52
C LEU A 234 10.08 10.00 17.35
N ASN A 235 10.53 11.19 17.75
CA ASN A 235 9.74 12.15 18.50
C ASN A 235 9.27 13.31 17.61
N ILE A 236 8.23 13.06 16.80
CA ILE A 236 7.62 14.01 15.87
C ILE A 236 6.17 14.26 16.29
N ASP A 237 5.75 15.52 16.43
CA ASP A 237 4.33 15.88 16.55
C ASP A 237 3.68 15.94 15.16
N VAL A 238 2.93 14.90 14.81
CA VAL A 238 2.29 14.77 13.49
C VAL A 238 1.15 15.77 13.31
N GLY A 239 0.58 16.29 14.41
CA GLY A 239 -0.49 17.30 14.33
C GLY A 239 0.01 18.67 13.85
N SER A 240 1.32 18.88 13.73
CA SER A 240 1.90 20.06 13.08
C SER A 240 1.77 20.04 11.55
N LEU A 241 1.53 18.87 10.94
CA LEU A 241 1.49 18.66 9.49
C LEU A 241 0.07 18.90 8.92
N LYS A 242 -0.40 20.16 8.96
CA LYS A 242 -1.81 20.55 8.75
C LYS A 242 -2.45 20.14 7.42
N ASN A 243 -1.67 19.81 6.41
CA ASN A 243 -2.18 19.42 5.09
C ASN A 243 -2.37 17.91 4.90
N LEU A 244 -2.10 17.10 5.93
CA LEU A 244 -2.31 15.67 5.88
C LEU A 244 -3.78 15.33 5.64
N GLU A 245 -4.01 14.53 4.59
CA GLU A 245 -5.28 13.88 4.29
C GLU A 245 -5.27 12.42 4.75
N LYS A 246 -4.08 11.80 4.79
CA LYS A 246 -3.88 10.41 5.18
C LYS A 246 -2.66 10.25 6.07
N LEU A 247 -2.82 9.49 7.14
CA LEU A 247 -1.77 9.26 8.12
C LEU A 247 -1.73 7.79 8.52
N ARG A 248 -0.55 7.19 8.45
CA ARG A 248 -0.28 5.83 8.96
C ARG A 248 0.90 5.85 9.89
N LEU A 249 0.67 5.39 11.10
CA LEU A 249 1.65 5.43 12.16
C LEU A 249 1.86 4.02 12.67
N LYS A 250 3.11 3.59 12.71
CA LYS A 250 3.50 2.38 13.40
C LYS A 250 4.28 2.76 14.66
N ASN A 251 3.95 2.11 15.78
CA ASN A 251 4.53 2.34 17.10
C ASN A 251 4.60 3.83 17.52
N PRO A 252 3.56 4.66 17.35
CA PRO A 252 3.58 6.01 17.90
C PRO A 252 3.63 5.99 19.42
N GLY A 253 4.28 6.99 20.01
CA GLY A 253 4.04 7.40 21.40
C GLY A 253 2.94 8.45 21.49
N TYR A 254 2.38 8.68 22.68
CA TYR A 254 1.27 9.64 22.85
C TYR A 254 1.65 11.06 22.41
N LYS A 255 2.88 11.51 22.70
CA LYS A 255 3.37 12.84 22.28
C LYS A 255 3.35 13.02 20.77
N ASN A 256 3.49 11.94 20.00
CA ASN A 256 3.47 12.04 18.54
C ASN A 256 2.10 12.40 17.99
N ILE A 257 1.02 11.99 18.69
CA ILE A 257 -0.36 12.09 18.21
C ILE A 257 -1.24 12.98 19.08
N ALA A 258 -0.73 13.52 20.19
CA ALA A 258 -1.51 14.31 21.15
C ALA A 258 -2.28 15.47 20.50
N THR A 259 -1.76 16.03 19.39
CA THR A 259 -2.38 17.14 18.67
C THR A 259 -3.04 16.75 17.33
N VAL A 260 -3.26 15.45 17.09
CA VAL A 260 -3.84 14.92 15.83
C VAL A 260 -5.23 15.48 15.52
N HIS A 261 -5.99 15.89 16.54
CA HIS A 261 -7.29 16.56 16.40
C HIS A 261 -7.22 17.86 15.59
N ASN A 262 -6.03 18.49 15.48
CA ASN A 262 -5.85 19.72 14.71
C ASN A 262 -5.65 19.50 13.20
N LEU A 263 -5.76 18.25 12.72
CA LEU A 263 -5.61 17.93 11.30
C LEU A 263 -6.97 17.95 10.60
N ASP A 264 -7.49 19.14 10.31
CA ASP A 264 -8.84 19.37 9.77
C ASP A 264 -9.07 18.79 8.36
N LYS A 265 -8.00 18.41 7.66
CA LYS A 265 -8.05 17.75 6.35
C LYS A 265 -7.90 16.24 6.44
N LEU A 266 -7.64 15.68 7.62
CA LEU A 266 -7.34 14.27 7.77
C LEU A 266 -8.60 13.43 7.58
N ARG A 267 -8.58 12.58 6.55
CA ARG A 267 -9.70 11.69 6.18
C ARG A 267 -9.45 10.25 6.57
N GLU A 268 -8.20 9.81 6.56
CA GLU A 268 -7.82 8.43 6.90
C GLU A 268 -6.70 8.42 7.94
N LEU A 269 -6.96 7.78 9.10
CA LEU A 269 -5.97 7.59 10.16
C LEU A 269 -5.79 6.09 10.45
N ASN A 270 -4.55 5.62 10.39
CA ASN A 270 -4.15 4.29 10.82
C ASN A 270 -3.11 4.40 11.93
N ILE A 271 -3.37 3.73 13.05
CA ILE A 271 -2.46 3.63 14.20
C ILE A 271 -2.24 2.14 14.46
N ASP A 272 -0.99 1.73 14.46
CA ASP A 272 -0.55 0.36 14.74
C ASP A 272 0.49 0.38 15.87
N GLY A 273 0.40 -0.55 16.83
CA GLY A 273 1.42 -0.72 17.87
C GLY A 273 1.41 0.35 18.96
N MET A 274 0.28 1.00 19.25
CA MET A 274 0.19 2.02 20.30
C MET A 274 0.19 1.39 21.70
N LYS A 275 1.27 1.56 22.47
CA LYS A 275 1.43 0.96 23.82
C LYS A 275 1.14 1.91 24.98
N ASP A 276 1.06 3.22 24.72
CA ASP A 276 0.87 4.24 25.76
C ASP A 276 -0.61 4.38 26.16
N SER A 277 -0.91 4.19 27.44
CA SER A 277 -2.28 4.17 27.96
C SER A 277 -3.00 5.51 27.86
N ARG A 278 -2.28 6.64 27.69
CA ARG A 278 -2.90 7.95 27.45
C ARG A 278 -3.64 8.02 26.12
N PHE A 279 -3.47 7.02 25.26
CA PHE A 279 -4.23 6.86 24.03
C PHE A 279 -5.75 6.93 24.26
N ASN A 280 -6.25 6.49 25.42
CA ASN A 280 -7.67 6.53 25.76
C ASN A 280 -8.27 7.96 25.78
N GLY A 281 -7.44 8.96 26.05
CA GLY A 281 -7.80 10.37 26.08
C GLY A 281 -7.59 11.10 24.75
N LEU A 282 -7.23 10.39 23.67
CA LEU A 282 -6.95 11.01 22.39
C LEU A 282 -8.20 11.63 21.77
N ALA A 283 -8.17 12.94 21.53
CA ALA A 283 -9.15 13.61 20.69
C ALA A 283 -8.88 13.32 19.20
N LEU A 284 -9.92 12.91 18.48
CA LEU A 284 -9.85 12.59 17.06
C LEU A 284 -10.36 13.76 16.18
N PRO A 285 -9.77 13.99 14.99
CA PRO A 285 -10.21 15.06 14.10
C PRO A 285 -11.59 14.75 13.48
N LYS A 286 -12.49 15.75 13.48
CA LYS A 286 -13.88 15.62 12.98
C LYS A 286 -13.98 15.37 11.48
N SER A 287 -12.89 15.57 10.74
CA SER A 287 -12.79 15.33 9.30
C SER A 287 -12.66 13.85 8.93
N LEU A 288 -12.40 12.96 9.89
CA LEU A 288 -12.14 11.54 9.62
C LEU A 288 -13.31 10.86 8.92
N GLU A 289 -12.97 10.14 7.85
CA GLU A 289 -13.87 9.24 7.12
C GLU A 289 -13.56 7.78 7.41
N LYS A 290 -12.29 7.47 7.73
CA LYS A 290 -11.84 6.12 8.08
C LYS A 290 -10.83 6.17 9.21
N ILE A 291 -10.99 5.28 10.18
CA ILE A 291 -9.99 5.04 11.21
C ILE A 291 -9.67 3.54 11.29
N SER A 292 -8.41 3.22 11.52
CA SER A 292 -7.93 1.87 11.74
C SER A 292 -6.99 1.87 12.94
N ILE A 293 -7.25 1.02 13.92
CA ILE A 293 -6.46 0.93 15.15
C ILE A 293 -6.07 -0.54 15.36
N TYR A 294 -4.78 -0.82 15.39
CA TYR A 294 -4.22 -2.16 15.46
C TYR A 294 -3.20 -2.28 16.59
N ASP A 295 -3.12 -3.47 17.20
CA ASP A 295 -2.11 -3.84 18.20
C ASP A 295 -1.93 -2.81 19.33
N VAL A 296 -3.01 -2.52 20.04
CA VAL A 296 -2.99 -1.59 21.18
C VAL A 296 -3.14 -2.32 22.50
N LYS A 297 -2.62 -1.69 23.56
CA LYS A 297 -2.76 -2.23 24.91
C LYS A 297 -4.24 -2.28 25.32
N LYS A 298 -4.66 -3.36 25.99
CA LYS A 298 -5.96 -3.42 26.67
C LYS A 298 -6.19 -2.21 27.60
N GLY A 299 -7.38 -1.63 27.52
CA GLY A 299 -7.89 -0.48 28.25
C GLY A 299 -7.46 0.87 27.68
N SER A 300 -6.82 0.88 26.50
CA SER A 300 -6.21 2.10 25.94
C SER A 300 -6.95 2.68 24.75
N LEU A 301 -7.98 2.01 24.22
CA LEU A 301 -8.74 2.56 23.10
C LEU A 301 -9.33 3.95 23.43
N PRO A 302 -9.22 4.93 22.50
CA PRO A 302 -9.90 6.21 22.65
C PRO A 302 -11.39 6.08 22.44
N LYS A 303 -12.15 7.01 23.03
CA LYS A 303 -13.54 7.23 22.63
C LYS A 303 -13.60 7.72 21.18
N ILE A 304 -14.27 6.95 20.33
CA ILE A 304 -14.58 7.26 18.94
C ILE A 304 -16.05 7.69 18.87
N SER A 305 -16.29 8.98 19.12
CA SER A 305 -17.63 9.56 19.08
C SER A 305 -17.66 10.94 18.46
N ASN A 306 -18.83 11.39 18.03
CA ASN A 306 -19.05 12.72 17.44
C ASN A 306 -18.17 13.00 16.19
N LEU A 307 -17.97 11.98 15.35
CA LEU A 307 -17.22 12.08 14.09
C LEU A 307 -18.20 12.02 12.90
N PRO A 308 -18.75 13.16 12.45
CA PRO A 308 -19.88 13.19 11.54
C PRO A 308 -19.57 12.67 10.14
N LYS A 309 -18.29 12.59 9.75
CA LYS A 309 -17.87 12.09 8.44
C LYS A 309 -17.44 10.62 8.46
N LEU A 310 -17.36 10.01 9.65
CA LEU A 310 -16.77 8.68 9.81
C LEU A 310 -17.68 7.63 9.20
N LYS A 311 -17.15 6.88 8.22
CA LYS A 311 -17.88 5.85 7.46
C LYS A 311 -17.38 4.46 7.76
N ARG A 312 -16.12 4.33 8.19
CA ARG A 312 -15.48 3.04 8.41
C ARG A 312 -14.57 3.05 9.62
N ILE A 313 -14.71 2.02 10.45
CA ILE A 313 -13.77 1.72 11.53
C ILE A 313 -13.22 0.31 11.32
N ALA A 314 -11.92 0.14 11.56
CA ALA A 314 -11.29 -1.18 11.57
C ALA A 314 -10.43 -1.35 12.83
N PHE A 315 -10.55 -2.52 13.45
CA PHE A 315 -9.76 -2.95 14.59
C PHE A 315 -9.13 -4.31 14.30
N ARG A 316 -7.99 -4.57 14.93
CA ARG A 316 -7.28 -5.86 14.88
C ARG A 316 -6.37 -5.97 16.09
N SER A 317 -6.34 -7.13 16.73
CA SER A 317 -5.44 -7.39 17.87
C SER A 317 -5.67 -6.37 18.99
N ILE A 318 -6.95 -6.12 19.27
CA ILE A 318 -7.40 -5.30 20.40
C ILE A 318 -8.02 -6.26 21.41
N GLU A 319 -7.73 -6.10 22.71
CA GLU A 319 -8.34 -6.93 23.77
C GLU A 319 -9.43 -6.17 24.56
N ASP A 320 -9.97 -5.10 23.96
CA ASP A 320 -10.98 -4.22 24.55
C ASP A 320 -12.36 -4.51 24.00
N ASN A 321 -13.39 -4.23 24.80
CA ASN A 321 -14.74 -4.09 24.26
C ASN A 321 -14.80 -2.82 23.40
N VAL A 322 -14.53 -2.99 22.12
CA VAL A 322 -14.51 -1.93 21.11
C VAL A 322 -15.79 -1.09 21.15
N LEU A 323 -16.94 -1.73 21.33
CA LEU A 323 -18.24 -1.08 21.18
C LEU A 323 -18.59 -0.13 22.33
N GLU A 324 -17.98 -0.30 23.52
CA GLU A 324 -18.09 0.68 24.62
C GLU A 324 -17.48 2.04 24.26
N ASN A 325 -16.52 2.05 23.34
CA ASN A 325 -15.80 3.24 22.92
C ASN A 325 -16.34 3.85 21.63
N VAL A 326 -17.39 3.27 21.02
CA VAL A 326 -17.88 3.68 19.69
C VAL A 326 -19.35 4.08 19.79
N THR A 327 -19.63 5.39 19.79
CA THR A 327 -21.00 5.95 19.93
C THR A 327 -21.20 7.19 19.07
N ASP A 328 -22.45 7.58 18.80
CA ASP A 328 -22.77 8.87 18.14
C ASP A 328 -22.11 9.05 16.76
N LEU A 329 -22.18 8.01 15.93
CA LEU A 329 -21.60 7.96 14.59
C LEU A 329 -22.69 7.79 13.51
N PRO A 330 -23.43 8.86 13.17
CA PRO A 330 -24.63 8.78 12.33
C PRO A 330 -24.33 8.28 10.90
N ASN A 331 -23.08 8.41 10.43
CA ASN A 331 -22.68 8.04 9.08
C ASN A 331 -21.80 6.78 9.02
N LEU A 332 -21.61 6.07 10.14
CA LEU A 332 -20.81 4.84 10.16
C LEU A 332 -21.54 3.75 9.37
N LYS A 333 -20.87 3.21 8.34
CA LYS A 333 -21.42 2.17 7.45
C LYS A 333 -20.73 0.83 7.62
N GLU A 334 -19.44 0.83 7.93
CA GLU A 334 -18.65 -0.39 8.03
C GLU A 334 -17.88 -0.44 9.35
N ILE A 335 -17.99 -1.57 10.06
CA ILE A 335 -17.14 -1.88 11.22
C ILE A 335 -16.48 -3.24 11.00
N PHE A 336 -15.16 -3.26 11.18
CA PHE A 336 -14.32 -4.46 11.10
C PHE A 336 -13.58 -4.62 12.42
N GLY A 337 -13.54 -5.81 12.98
CA GLY A 337 -12.84 -6.08 14.24
C GLY A 337 -12.39 -7.53 14.35
N ALA A 338 -11.86 -8.09 13.28
CA ALA A 338 -11.36 -9.47 13.32
C ALA A 338 -10.19 -9.61 14.31
N THR A 339 -10.02 -10.80 14.89
CA THR A 339 -8.91 -11.14 15.81
C THR A 339 -8.74 -10.14 16.95
N SER A 340 -9.84 -9.79 17.63
CA SER A 340 -9.89 -8.80 18.73
C SER A 340 -10.57 -9.36 19.99
N ASN A 341 -10.64 -10.70 20.13
CA ASN A 341 -11.21 -11.43 21.27
C ASN A 341 -12.45 -10.75 21.88
N LEU A 342 -13.40 -10.36 21.02
CA LEU A 342 -14.61 -9.64 21.42
C LEU A 342 -15.61 -10.65 22.00
N PRO A 343 -15.91 -10.63 23.32
CA PRO A 343 -16.82 -11.61 23.91
C PRO A 343 -18.30 -11.36 23.56
N THR A 344 -18.64 -10.14 23.11
CA THR A 344 -20.03 -9.73 22.83
C THR A 344 -20.07 -8.60 21.79
N LEU A 345 -21.22 -8.44 21.11
CA LEU A 345 -21.55 -7.28 20.27
C LEU A 345 -22.44 -6.24 20.97
N ASP A 346 -22.51 -6.27 22.31
CA ASP A 346 -23.27 -5.28 23.08
C ASP A 346 -22.83 -3.84 22.77
N GLY A 347 -23.80 -2.95 22.54
CA GLY A 347 -23.57 -1.58 22.12
C GLY A 347 -23.55 -1.36 20.61
N ILE A 348 -23.57 -2.43 19.80
CA ILE A 348 -23.67 -2.30 18.34
C ILE A 348 -25.01 -1.68 17.90
N ASP A 349 -26.06 -1.83 18.72
CA ASP A 349 -27.38 -1.24 18.55
C ASP A 349 -27.35 0.30 18.51
N LYS A 350 -26.32 0.91 19.11
CA LYS A 350 -26.06 2.36 19.05
C LYS A 350 -25.52 2.83 17.69
N LEU A 351 -25.32 1.91 16.74
CA LEU A 351 -24.77 2.17 15.41
C LEU A 351 -25.77 1.77 14.30
N PRO A 352 -26.99 2.34 14.28
CA PRO A 352 -28.09 1.89 13.40
C PRO A 352 -27.83 2.11 11.90
N SER A 353 -26.82 2.90 11.55
CA SER A 353 -26.41 3.18 10.17
C SER A 353 -25.54 2.09 9.53
N LEU A 354 -25.12 1.08 10.30
CA LEU A 354 -24.25 0.02 9.82
C LEU A 354 -24.89 -0.78 8.68
N VAL A 355 -24.10 -0.98 7.64
CA VAL A 355 -24.43 -1.78 6.44
C VAL A 355 -23.59 -3.05 6.41
N LYS A 356 -22.38 -3.01 6.98
CA LYS A 356 -21.47 -4.15 7.00
C LYS A 356 -20.79 -4.30 8.36
N VAL A 357 -20.88 -5.50 8.90
CA VAL A 357 -20.25 -5.93 10.16
C VAL A 357 -19.36 -7.14 9.89
N ASP A 358 -18.09 -7.05 10.28
CA ASP A 358 -17.11 -8.13 10.13
C ASP A 358 -16.32 -8.32 11.43
N PHE A 359 -16.69 -9.37 12.17
CA PHE A 359 -16.10 -9.76 13.44
C PHE A 359 -15.67 -11.23 13.40
N ARG A 360 -15.04 -11.65 12.30
CA ARG A 360 -14.49 -13.00 12.16
C ARG A 360 -13.34 -13.25 13.15
N ASN A 361 -13.20 -14.48 13.62
CA ASN A 361 -12.09 -14.88 14.48
C ASN A 361 -12.02 -14.05 15.78
N ASN A 362 -13.10 -14.07 16.57
CA ASN A 362 -13.20 -13.40 17.87
C ASN A 362 -13.57 -14.34 19.03
N GLY A 363 -13.78 -15.64 18.77
CA GLY A 363 -14.18 -16.60 19.80
C GLY A 363 -15.69 -16.67 19.98
N THR A 364 -16.18 -16.69 21.21
CA THR A 364 -17.64 -16.68 21.47
C THR A 364 -18.18 -15.26 21.33
N VAL A 365 -19.11 -15.06 20.40
CA VAL A 365 -19.71 -13.75 20.11
C VAL A 365 -21.22 -13.91 20.19
N ASP A 366 -21.90 -13.32 21.18
CA ASP A 366 -23.35 -13.18 21.05
C ASP A 366 -23.67 -12.15 19.95
N ILE A 367 -24.36 -12.60 18.90
CA ILE A 367 -24.78 -11.77 17.77
C ILE A 367 -26.21 -11.27 17.91
N SER A 368 -26.93 -11.56 18.99
CA SER A 368 -28.33 -11.15 19.20
C SER A 368 -28.55 -9.65 19.00
N ALA A 369 -27.59 -8.83 19.43
CA ALA A 369 -27.63 -7.37 19.31
C ALA A 369 -27.71 -6.85 17.85
N VAL A 370 -27.28 -7.64 16.85
CA VAL A 370 -27.37 -7.23 15.44
C VAL A 370 -28.80 -7.16 14.91
N ALA A 371 -29.78 -7.73 15.62
CA ALA A 371 -31.21 -7.66 15.28
C ALA A 371 -31.70 -6.22 15.10
N SER A 372 -31.11 -5.28 15.86
CA SER A 372 -31.43 -3.85 15.84
C SER A 372 -30.94 -3.14 14.56
N LEU A 373 -30.02 -3.74 13.81
CA LEU A 373 -29.37 -3.13 12.65
C LEU A 373 -30.21 -3.28 11.39
N SER A 374 -31.26 -2.46 11.30
CA SER A 374 -32.21 -2.47 10.18
C SER A 374 -31.60 -2.22 8.80
N ASN A 375 -30.40 -1.64 8.70
CA ASN A 375 -29.71 -1.39 7.43
C ASN A 375 -28.64 -2.43 7.08
N LEU A 376 -28.47 -3.48 7.90
CA LEU A 376 -27.37 -4.43 7.74
C LEU A 376 -27.55 -5.29 6.49
N GLU A 377 -26.59 -5.23 5.58
CA GLU A 377 -26.56 -6.02 4.35
C GLU A 377 -25.53 -7.15 4.39
N GLY A 378 -24.48 -7.03 5.19
CA GLY A 378 -23.41 -8.01 5.29
C GLY A 378 -22.99 -8.29 6.73
N LEU A 379 -23.09 -9.56 7.14
CA LEU A 379 -22.65 -10.05 8.45
C LEU A 379 -21.60 -11.15 8.27
N PHE A 380 -20.38 -10.90 8.73
CA PHE A 380 -19.26 -11.85 8.63
C PHE A 380 -18.75 -12.17 10.04
N VAL A 381 -19.05 -13.36 10.51
CA VAL A 381 -18.79 -13.85 11.88
C VAL A 381 -18.28 -15.30 11.85
N SER A 382 -17.54 -15.65 10.79
CA SER A 382 -16.83 -16.93 10.69
C SER A 382 -15.72 -17.08 11.74
N GLU A 383 -15.31 -18.31 12.00
CA GLU A 383 -14.27 -18.63 12.99
C GLU A 383 -14.62 -18.12 14.39
N ASN A 384 -15.85 -18.35 14.81
CA ASN A 384 -16.34 -18.03 16.15
C ASN A 384 -16.93 -19.30 16.80
N ASP A 385 -17.50 -19.20 17.99
CA ASP A 385 -18.15 -20.31 18.69
C ASP A 385 -19.69 -20.20 18.65
N LEU A 386 -20.27 -19.70 17.55
CA LEU A 386 -21.71 -19.53 17.42
C LEU A 386 -22.43 -20.87 17.37
N ASP A 387 -23.47 -21.05 18.19
CA ASP A 387 -24.42 -22.16 18.13
C ASP A 387 -25.81 -21.72 17.65
N ASN A 388 -26.10 -20.41 17.69
CA ASN A 388 -27.38 -19.82 17.34
C ASN A 388 -27.21 -18.61 16.42
N ILE A 389 -27.90 -18.65 15.27
CA ILE A 389 -27.97 -17.55 14.30
C ILE A 389 -29.42 -17.15 13.97
N SER A 390 -30.38 -17.48 14.84
CA SER A 390 -31.82 -17.28 14.58
C SER A 390 -32.17 -15.83 14.23
N VAL A 391 -31.39 -14.87 14.73
CA VAL A 391 -31.53 -13.44 14.41
C VAL A 391 -31.55 -13.15 12.92
N ILE A 392 -30.82 -13.90 12.09
CA ILE A 392 -30.73 -13.60 10.65
C ILE A 392 -32.04 -13.86 9.90
N ALA A 393 -32.95 -14.67 10.47
CA ALA A 393 -34.19 -15.08 9.81
C ALA A 393 -35.12 -13.91 9.54
N GLU A 394 -35.05 -12.87 10.38
CA GLU A 394 -35.97 -11.73 10.38
C GLU A 394 -35.35 -10.46 9.80
N MET A 395 -34.08 -10.49 9.36
CA MET A 395 -33.37 -9.31 8.85
C MET A 395 -33.66 -9.06 7.36
N PRO A 396 -34.50 -8.08 6.99
CA PRO A 396 -35.02 -7.96 5.64
C PRO A 396 -33.98 -7.47 4.63
N TRP A 397 -32.94 -6.76 5.07
CA TRP A 397 -31.91 -6.18 4.18
C TRP A 397 -30.63 -6.99 4.11
N LEU A 398 -30.51 -8.06 4.89
CA LEU A 398 -29.33 -8.91 4.94
C LEU A 398 -29.18 -9.64 3.61
N LYS A 399 -28.06 -9.42 2.91
CA LYS A 399 -27.76 -10.02 1.59
C LYS A 399 -26.68 -11.09 1.67
N ALA A 400 -25.76 -10.97 2.62
CA ALA A 400 -24.59 -11.81 2.74
C ALA A 400 -24.30 -12.19 4.19
N VAL A 401 -24.21 -13.50 4.45
CA VAL A 401 -23.82 -14.04 5.75
C VAL A 401 -22.65 -15.01 5.58
N ASP A 402 -21.63 -14.87 6.44
CA ASP A 402 -20.58 -15.87 6.61
C ASP A 402 -20.52 -16.27 8.09
N VAL A 403 -20.94 -17.50 8.35
CA VAL A 403 -20.96 -18.17 9.66
C VAL A 403 -20.15 -19.47 9.57
N SER A 404 -19.23 -19.58 8.61
CA SER A 404 -18.36 -20.75 8.49
C SER A 404 -17.45 -20.90 9.71
N PHE A 405 -16.98 -22.12 10.00
CA PHE A 405 -16.14 -22.41 11.18
C PHE A 405 -16.80 -21.92 12.48
N ASN A 406 -17.98 -22.46 12.79
CA ASN A 406 -18.73 -22.20 14.03
C ASN A 406 -19.23 -23.54 14.61
N ARG A 407 -20.13 -23.49 15.60
CA ARG A 407 -20.71 -24.66 16.30
C ARG A 407 -22.19 -24.84 15.98
N LEU A 408 -22.64 -24.38 14.82
CA LEU A 408 -24.05 -24.45 14.43
C LEU A 408 -24.49 -25.90 14.22
N MET A 409 -25.55 -26.31 14.89
CA MET A 409 -26.18 -27.62 14.70
C MET A 409 -27.38 -27.56 13.75
N SER A 410 -27.91 -26.36 13.47
CA SER A 410 -29.05 -26.16 12.59
C SER A 410 -29.01 -24.78 11.91
N LEU A 411 -29.83 -24.61 10.87
CA LEU A 411 -30.12 -23.31 10.27
C LEU A 411 -31.54 -22.87 10.64
N PRO A 412 -31.78 -21.56 10.86
CA PRO A 412 -33.12 -21.06 11.09
C PRO A 412 -33.91 -21.02 9.79
N LYS A 413 -35.23 -21.19 9.88
CA LYS A 413 -36.15 -20.98 8.76
C LYS A 413 -36.27 -19.48 8.46
N LEU A 414 -35.90 -19.05 7.25
CA LEU A 414 -36.00 -17.63 6.87
C LEU A 414 -37.48 -17.21 6.81
N LYS A 415 -37.78 -16.00 7.29
CA LYS A 415 -39.13 -15.43 7.20
C LYS A 415 -39.38 -14.84 5.82
N PRO A 416 -40.64 -14.76 5.35
CA PRO A 416 -41.00 -14.01 4.16
C PRO A 416 -40.47 -12.57 4.22
N GLY A 417 -39.94 -12.06 3.11
CA GLY A 417 -39.34 -10.72 3.04
C GLY A 417 -37.85 -10.66 3.37
N ASN A 418 -37.24 -11.78 3.78
CA ASN A 418 -35.78 -11.89 3.90
C ASN A 418 -35.12 -11.87 2.51
N ASN A 419 -34.13 -10.99 2.30
CA ASN A 419 -33.44 -10.81 1.02
C ASN A 419 -32.04 -11.44 0.96
N LEU A 420 -31.78 -12.47 1.77
CA LEU A 420 -30.50 -13.17 1.78
C LEU A 420 -30.18 -13.72 0.40
N ARG A 421 -28.95 -13.45 -0.08
CA ARG A 421 -28.48 -13.89 -1.40
C ARG A 421 -27.38 -14.92 -1.31
N ARG A 422 -26.57 -14.85 -0.25
CA ARG A 422 -25.52 -15.83 0.00
C ARG A 422 -25.36 -16.12 1.49
N ILE A 423 -25.14 -17.39 1.79
CA ILE A 423 -24.74 -17.87 3.10
C ILE A 423 -23.60 -18.88 2.97
N ASP A 424 -22.56 -18.71 3.77
CA ASP A 424 -21.53 -19.73 4.00
C ASP A 424 -21.65 -20.24 5.43
N PHE A 425 -21.95 -21.53 5.57
CA PHE A 425 -22.02 -22.24 6.85
C PHE A 425 -21.11 -23.47 6.84
N SER A 426 -20.09 -23.47 5.97
CA SER A 426 -19.07 -24.52 5.91
C SER A 426 -18.41 -24.73 7.28
N TYR A 427 -17.93 -25.94 7.56
CA TYR A 427 -17.24 -26.26 8.83
C TYR A 427 -18.11 -25.97 10.07
N ASN A 428 -19.35 -26.46 10.04
CA ASN A 428 -20.26 -26.48 11.19
C ASN A 428 -20.78 -27.91 11.42
N PRO A 429 -21.09 -28.32 12.67
CA PRO A 429 -21.63 -29.64 12.99
C PRO A 429 -23.12 -29.82 12.64
N ILE A 430 -23.56 -29.33 11.47
CA ILE A 430 -24.94 -29.51 11.00
C ILE A 430 -25.10 -30.91 10.43
N GLU A 431 -25.88 -31.75 11.11
CA GLU A 431 -26.12 -33.15 10.70
C GLU A 431 -27.22 -33.28 9.65
N ALA A 432 -28.29 -32.49 9.77
CA ALA A 432 -29.43 -32.52 8.87
C ALA A 432 -30.07 -31.13 8.74
N ILE A 433 -30.73 -30.89 7.61
CA ILE A 433 -31.54 -29.69 7.37
C ILE A 433 -32.94 -30.14 6.95
N SER A 434 -33.98 -29.66 7.64
CA SER A 434 -35.35 -30.04 7.31
C SER A 434 -35.78 -29.49 5.94
N PRO A 435 -36.70 -30.14 5.22
CA PRO A 435 -37.18 -29.66 3.93
C PRO A 435 -37.75 -28.25 3.97
N GLU A 436 -38.44 -27.87 5.05
CA GLU A 436 -38.99 -26.52 5.22
C GLU A 436 -37.91 -25.46 5.37
N VAL A 437 -36.85 -25.75 6.13
CA VAL A 437 -35.71 -24.85 6.26
C VAL A 437 -35.05 -24.73 4.89
N LEU A 438 -34.71 -25.84 4.23
CA LEU A 438 -34.06 -25.83 2.93
C LEU A 438 -34.86 -25.07 1.86
N ALA A 439 -36.19 -25.23 1.84
CA ALA A 439 -37.09 -24.51 0.95
C ALA A 439 -37.02 -22.98 1.15
N SER A 440 -36.88 -22.52 2.40
CA SER A 440 -36.71 -21.09 2.71
C SER A 440 -35.39 -20.50 2.17
N TYR A 441 -34.38 -21.32 1.87
CA TYR A 441 -33.11 -20.91 1.25
C TYR A 441 -33.04 -21.18 -0.26
N SER A 442 -34.16 -21.50 -0.93
CA SER A 442 -34.17 -21.93 -2.35
C SER A 442 -33.55 -20.91 -3.33
N SER A 443 -33.66 -19.61 -3.05
CA SER A 443 -33.04 -18.52 -3.84
C SER A 443 -31.66 -18.09 -3.34
N VAL A 444 -31.15 -18.71 -2.27
CA VAL A 444 -29.90 -18.34 -1.60
C VAL A 444 -28.75 -19.20 -2.12
N ARG A 445 -27.65 -18.57 -2.53
CA ARG A 445 -26.41 -19.28 -2.82
C ARG A 445 -25.79 -19.79 -1.51
N LYS A 446 -25.67 -21.11 -1.40
CA LYS A 446 -25.22 -21.80 -0.17
C LYS A 446 -23.79 -22.32 -0.34
N ARG A 447 -23.01 -22.31 0.75
CA ARG A 447 -21.77 -23.08 0.90
C ARG A 447 -21.84 -23.82 2.23
N ALA A 448 -21.58 -25.12 2.17
CA ALA A 448 -21.77 -26.05 3.28
C ALA A 448 -20.62 -27.06 3.40
N TYR A 449 -19.44 -26.72 2.86
CA TYR A 449 -18.31 -27.63 2.80
C TYR A 449 -17.96 -28.15 4.20
N ASN A 450 -17.66 -29.44 4.31
CA ASN A 450 -17.28 -30.07 5.58
C ASN A 450 -18.31 -29.90 6.71
N THR A 451 -19.59 -29.93 6.36
CA THR A 451 -20.68 -30.22 7.30
C THR A 451 -21.08 -31.70 7.15
N PRO A 452 -21.45 -32.42 8.23
CA PRO A 452 -21.94 -33.80 8.11
C PRO A 452 -23.15 -33.91 7.15
N PHE A 453 -24.06 -32.93 7.16
CA PHE A 453 -25.15 -32.81 6.21
C PHE A 453 -24.66 -32.83 4.76
N TYR A 454 -23.76 -31.92 4.37
CA TYR A 454 -23.28 -31.83 2.99
C TYR A 454 -22.46 -33.06 2.56
N GLN A 455 -21.75 -33.67 3.51
CA GLN A 455 -21.01 -34.91 3.27
C GLN A 455 -21.93 -36.11 3.03
N SER A 456 -23.13 -36.15 3.64
CA SER A 456 -24.11 -37.20 3.41
C SER A 456 -24.83 -37.11 2.04
N LEU A 457 -24.78 -35.95 1.37
CA LEU A 457 -25.39 -35.78 0.05
C LEU A 457 -24.69 -36.58 -1.05
N THR A 458 -25.47 -37.15 -1.98
CA THR A 458 -24.97 -37.76 -3.21
C THR A 458 -24.33 -36.73 -4.13
N HIS A 459 -23.56 -37.17 -5.13
CA HIS A 459 -22.94 -36.27 -6.10
C HIS A 459 -23.97 -35.41 -6.86
N GLU A 460 -25.12 -36.00 -7.23
CA GLU A 460 -26.20 -35.27 -7.89
C GLU A 460 -26.84 -34.23 -6.97
N GLN A 461 -27.10 -34.59 -5.70
CA GLN A 461 -27.62 -33.68 -4.70
C GLN A 461 -26.67 -32.50 -4.45
N ARG A 462 -25.35 -32.74 -4.40
CA ARG A 462 -24.34 -31.67 -4.27
C ARG A 462 -24.27 -30.77 -5.50
N ARG A 463 -24.54 -31.27 -6.71
CA ARG A 463 -24.62 -30.45 -7.92
C ARG A 463 -25.87 -29.57 -7.95
N ALA A 464 -26.97 -30.05 -7.37
CA ALA A 464 -28.22 -29.31 -7.27
C ALA A 464 -28.28 -28.32 -6.10
N PHE A 465 -27.48 -28.56 -5.04
CA PHE A 465 -27.41 -27.75 -3.82
C PHE A 465 -26.66 -26.43 -4.01
#